data_AF-A0A9E5FIM9-F1
#
_entry.id   AF-A0A9E5FIM9-F1
#
_cell.length_a   1.000
_cell.length_b   1.000
_cell.length_c   1.000
_cell.angle_alpha   90.00
_cell.angle_beta   90.00
_cell.angle_gamma   90.00
#
_symmetry.space_group_name_H-M   'P 1'
#
loop_
_entity.id
_entity.type
_entity.pdbx_description
1 polymer ?
#
loop_
_entity_poly.entity_id
_entity_poly.type
_entity_poly.pdbx_seq_one_letter_code
_entity_poly.pdbx_strand_id
1 'polypeptide(L)'
;MARWNGLMSLSAACLAGAVIQNSGSAQTPRASTAPAGAPAAHAVAIINGEVITSADLEQAQRWIGPSPVALPANRKRQQDLEALSLLIDDLLMQQFLRANGPQVSQTDLNQKLAELQAELKKQNKT
;
A
#
# COMPACT_ATOMS: atom_id res chain seq x y z
N MET A 1 -65.63 -8.19 -28.29
CA MET A 1 -66.07 -8.13 -29.70
C MET A 1 -65.31 -7.01 -30.37
N ALA A 2 -64.65 -7.36 -31.48
CA ALA A 2 -63.85 -6.46 -32.32
C ALA A 2 -64.64 -5.24 -32.81
N ARG A 3 -63.93 -4.17 -33.17
CA ARG A 3 -63.92 -3.66 -34.55
C ARG A 3 -62.78 -2.65 -34.78
N TRP A 4 -61.93 -3.04 -35.71
CA TRP A 4 -60.94 -2.29 -36.47
C TRP A 4 -61.60 -1.23 -37.37
N ASN A 5 -60.89 -0.13 -37.62
CA ASN A 5 -60.72 0.62 -38.89
C ASN A 5 -59.96 1.90 -38.54
N GLY A 6 -58.79 2.27 -39.07
CA GLY A 6 -58.15 1.94 -40.34
C GLY A 6 -57.98 3.24 -41.15
N LEU A 7 -56.73 3.69 -41.35
CA LEU A 7 -56.18 4.59 -42.40
C LEU A 7 -54.93 5.29 -41.81
N MET A 8 -53.74 4.71 -41.93
CA MET A 8 -52.79 4.90 -43.04
C MET A 8 -52.51 6.35 -43.41
N SER A 9 -51.31 6.83 -43.06
CA SER A 9 -50.42 7.47 -44.03
C SER A 9 -48.96 7.30 -43.61
N LEU A 10 -48.17 6.76 -44.54
CA LEU A 10 -46.73 6.58 -44.45
C LEU A 10 -46.03 7.95 -44.52
N SER A 11 -45.01 8.15 -43.71
CA SER A 11 -43.85 8.95 -44.12
C SER A 11 -42.60 8.34 -43.51
N ALA A 12 -41.84 7.70 -44.39
CA ALA A 12 -40.47 7.31 -44.16
C ALA A 12 -39.61 8.57 -44.13
N ALA A 13 -38.88 8.79 -43.05
CA ALA A 13 -37.73 9.68 -43.04
C ALA A 13 -36.67 9.05 -42.13
N CYS A 14 -35.58 8.63 -42.76
CA CYS A 14 -34.48 7.89 -42.17
C CYS A 14 -33.87 8.63 -40.97
N LEU A 15 -33.60 7.84 -39.93
CA LEU A 15 -32.81 8.17 -38.75
C LEU A 15 -31.38 8.52 -39.16
N ALA A 16 -30.97 9.77 -38.96
CA ALA A 16 -29.58 10.14 -38.76
C ALA A 16 -29.52 10.88 -37.42
N GLY A 17 -29.23 10.13 -36.36
CA GLY A 17 -29.13 10.65 -35.01
C GLY A 17 -27.93 11.59 -34.88
N ALA A 18 -28.21 12.86 -34.60
CA ALA A 18 -27.23 13.77 -34.04
C ALA A 18 -27.26 13.61 -32.51
N VAL A 19 -26.46 12.68 -31.99
CA VAL A 19 -26.23 12.58 -30.55
C VAL A 19 -25.33 13.73 -30.12
N ILE A 20 -25.75 14.40 -29.05
CA ILE A 20 -25.09 15.54 -28.42
C ILE A 20 -23.67 15.12 -27.99
N GLN A 21 -22.66 15.85 -28.48
CA GLN A 21 -21.27 15.72 -28.05
C GLN A 21 -21.14 16.27 -26.63
N ASN A 22 -21.24 15.37 -25.65
CA ASN A 22 -20.77 15.63 -24.31
C ASN A 22 -19.24 15.62 -24.34
N SER A 23 -18.61 16.78 -24.19
CA SER A 23 -17.17 16.92 -24.00
C SER A 23 -16.77 16.31 -22.66
N GLY A 24 -16.67 14.98 -22.63
CA GLY A 24 -15.98 14.25 -21.58
C GLY A 24 -14.51 14.61 -21.65
N SER A 25 -14.06 15.49 -20.75
CA SER A 25 -12.63 15.67 -20.47
C SER A 25 -12.05 14.31 -20.12
N ALA A 26 -11.30 13.74 -21.06
CA ALA A 26 -10.48 12.56 -20.87
C ALA A 26 -9.58 12.81 -19.65
N GLN A 27 -9.86 12.09 -18.56
CA GLN A 27 -8.92 11.98 -17.46
C GLN A 27 -7.77 11.10 -17.96
N THR A 28 -6.71 11.76 -18.40
CA THR A 28 -5.37 11.18 -18.50
C THR A 28 -5.07 10.47 -17.17
N PRO A 29 -4.60 9.21 -17.14
CA PRO A 29 -4.20 8.57 -15.90
C PRO A 29 -3.14 9.46 -15.25
N ARG A 30 -3.48 10.01 -14.09
CA ARG A 30 -2.59 10.84 -13.28
C ARG A 30 -1.48 9.91 -12.79
N ALA A 31 -0.38 9.88 -13.54
CA ALA A 31 0.86 9.28 -13.07
C ALA A 31 1.17 9.93 -11.71
N SER A 32 1.14 9.12 -10.66
CA SER A 32 1.56 9.53 -9.33
C SER A 32 3.03 9.94 -9.44
N THR A 33 3.30 11.25 -9.46
CA THR A 33 4.64 11.79 -9.26
C THR A 33 5.09 11.38 -7.87
N ALA A 34 5.89 10.30 -7.80
CA ALA A 34 6.74 10.02 -6.66
C ALA A 34 7.64 11.25 -6.41
N PRO A 35 7.88 11.64 -5.15
CA PRO A 35 8.74 12.77 -4.85
C PRO A 35 10.16 12.49 -5.37
N ALA A 36 10.58 13.26 -6.37
CA ALA A 36 11.96 13.31 -6.83
C ALA A 36 12.79 14.04 -5.78
N GLY A 37 13.68 13.34 -5.08
CA GLY A 37 14.56 13.99 -4.11
C GLY A 37 15.22 13.12 -3.02
N ALA A 38 15.26 11.80 -3.16
CA ALA A 38 16.12 10.96 -2.34
C ALA A 38 17.07 10.18 -3.28
N PRO A 39 18.34 9.95 -2.91
CA PRO A 39 19.19 9.00 -3.63
C PRO A 39 18.36 7.72 -3.77
N ALA A 40 18.19 7.25 -5.01
CA ALA A 40 17.22 6.20 -5.33
C ALA A 40 17.51 4.97 -4.46
N ALA A 41 16.77 4.89 -3.34
CA ALA A 41 16.84 3.75 -2.46
C ALA A 41 16.43 2.56 -3.32
N HIS A 42 17.35 1.61 -3.49
CA HIS A 42 17.11 0.49 -4.38
C HIS A 42 15.90 -0.29 -3.86
N ALA A 43 14.80 -0.22 -4.59
CA ALA A 43 13.58 -0.93 -4.24
C ALA A 43 13.84 -2.44 -4.42
N VAL A 44 13.61 -3.19 -3.35
CA VAL A 44 13.72 -4.65 -3.32
C VAL A 44 12.34 -5.28 -3.54
N ALA A 45 11.28 -4.65 -3.01
CA ALA A 45 9.90 -5.07 -3.20
C ALA A 45 8.92 -3.88 -3.11
N ILE A 46 7.73 -4.04 -3.67
CA ILE A 46 6.62 -3.09 -3.54
C ILE A 46 5.36 -3.87 -3.16
N ILE A 47 4.73 -3.49 -2.04
CA ILE A 47 3.58 -4.20 -1.46
C ILE A 47 2.47 -3.19 -1.21
N ASN A 48 1.36 -3.33 -1.94
CA ASN A 48 0.23 -2.38 -1.89
C ASN A 48 0.64 -0.91 -2.10
N GLY A 49 1.71 -0.67 -2.86
CA GLY A 49 2.25 0.67 -3.13
C GLY A 49 3.28 1.18 -2.13
N GLU A 50 3.57 0.43 -1.06
CA GLU A 50 4.65 0.74 -0.11
C GLU A 50 5.95 0.04 -0.54
N VAL A 51 7.07 0.77 -0.52
CA VAL A 51 8.36 0.31 -1.05
C VAL A 51 9.22 -0.22 0.08
N ILE A 52 9.70 -1.46 -0.07
CA ILE A 52 10.78 -2.01 0.76
C ILE A 52 12.11 -1.74 0.05
N THR A 53 13.04 -1.08 0.74
CA THR A 53 14.34 -0.69 0.21
C THR A 53 15.44 -1.70 0.59
N SER A 54 16.59 -1.59 -0.06
CA SER A 54 17.78 -2.38 0.30
C SER A 54 18.26 -2.11 1.74
N ALA A 55 18.06 -0.88 2.24
CA ALA A 55 18.40 -0.52 3.61
C ALA A 55 17.52 -1.25 4.63
N ASP A 56 16.23 -1.40 4.34
CA ASP A 56 15.29 -2.13 5.19
C ASP A 56 15.67 -3.62 5.25
N LEU A 57 16.04 -4.19 4.09
CA LEU A 57 16.52 -5.57 4.04
C LEU A 57 17.79 -5.78 4.88
N GLU A 58 18.77 -4.87 4.78
CA GLU A 58 19.97 -4.90 5.60
C GLU A 58 19.67 -4.75 7.09
N GLN A 59 18.68 -3.92 7.45
CA GLN A 59 18.24 -3.76 8.83
C GLN A 59 17.57 -5.03 9.36
N ALA A 60 16.70 -5.66 8.57
CA ALA A 60 16.05 -6.91 8.93
C ALA A 60 17.06 -8.06 9.11
N GLN A 61 18.13 -8.09 8.30
CA GLN A 61 19.22 -9.06 8.50
C GLN A 61 19.91 -8.90 9.85
N ARG A 62 20.02 -7.67 10.38
CA ARG A 62 20.60 -7.42 11.71
C ARG A 62 19.69 -7.91 12.84
N TRP A 63 18.38 -7.99 12.62
CA TRP A 63 17.43 -8.54 13.60
C TRP A 63 17.52 -10.06 13.73
N ILE A 64 17.81 -10.75 12.62
CA ILE A 64 17.97 -12.22 12.60
C ILE A 64 19.26 -12.65 13.33
N GLY A 65 20.25 -11.75 13.43
CA GLY A 65 21.45 -11.92 14.23
C GLY A 65 22.73 -11.77 13.42
N PRO A 66 23.91 -11.78 14.07
CA PRO A 66 25.19 -11.65 13.40
C PRO A 66 25.43 -12.85 12.47
N SER A 67 25.46 -12.59 11.17
CA SER A 67 25.78 -13.59 10.15
C SER A 67 27.31 -13.66 9.93
N PRO A 68 27.91 -14.85 9.75
CA PRO A 68 29.33 -14.96 9.42
C PRO A 68 29.70 -14.11 8.19
N VAL A 69 30.88 -13.47 8.20
CA VAL A 69 31.29 -12.51 7.15
C VAL A 69 31.36 -13.13 5.74
N ALA A 70 31.45 -14.46 5.64
CA ALA A 70 31.42 -15.19 4.38
C ALA A 70 30.44 -16.37 4.43
N LEU A 71 29.20 -16.16 3.98
CA LEU A 71 28.28 -17.26 3.70
C LEU A 71 28.41 -17.72 2.24
N PRO A 72 28.20 -19.02 1.98
CA PRO A 72 27.96 -19.51 0.63
C PRO A 72 26.78 -18.74 -0.01
N ALA A 73 26.86 -18.44 -1.31
CA ALA A 73 25.85 -17.63 -2.01
C ALA A 73 24.40 -18.15 -1.83
N ASN A 74 24.21 -19.46 -1.79
CA ASN A 74 22.89 -20.07 -1.55
C ASN A 74 22.36 -19.80 -0.14
N ARG A 75 23.22 -19.82 0.88
CA ARG A 75 22.85 -19.49 2.26
C ARG A 75 22.52 -18.00 2.40
N LYS A 76 23.28 -17.14 1.73
CA LYS A 76 23.01 -15.69 1.71
C LYS A 76 21.64 -15.40 1.11
N ARG A 77 21.33 -15.99 -0.06
CA ARG A 77 20.02 -15.85 -0.70
C ARG A 77 18.87 -16.33 0.21
N GLN A 78 19.07 -17.44 0.91
CA GLN A 78 18.07 -17.95 1.85
C GLN A 78 17.83 -16.97 3.01
N GLN A 79 18.90 -16.40 3.58
CA GLN A 79 18.79 -15.37 4.62
C GLN A 79 18.11 -14.09 4.10
N ASP A 80 18.44 -13.67 2.87
CA ASP A 80 17.81 -12.51 2.24
C ASP A 80 16.29 -12.74 2.06
N LEU A 81 15.87 -13.95 1.68
CA LEU A 81 14.46 -14.31 1.55
C LEU A 81 13.74 -14.37 2.91
N GLU A 82 14.38 -14.91 3.94
CA GLU A 82 13.83 -14.94 5.30
C GLU A 82 13.65 -13.53 5.87
N ALA A 83 14.66 -12.68 5.72
CA ALA A 83 14.60 -11.27 6.11
C ALA A 83 13.51 -10.51 5.35
N LEU A 84 13.40 -10.75 4.05
CA LEU A 84 12.35 -10.12 3.24
C LEU A 84 10.96 -10.61 3.65
N SER A 85 10.77 -11.90 3.93
CA SER A 85 9.49 -12.44 4.41
C SER A 85 9.05 -11.77 5.70
N LEU A 86 9.97 -11.60 6.65
CA LEU A 86 9.69 -10.92 7.91
C LEU A 86 9.23 -9.46 7.69
N LEU A 87 9.90 -8.75 6.79
CA LEU A 87 9.52 -7.37 6.45
C LEU A 87 8.15 -7.29 5.78
N ILE A 88 7.83 -8.25 4.90
CA ILE A 88 6.51 -8.32 4.25
C ILE A 88 5.43 -8.52 5.31
N ASP A 89 5.62 -9.47 6.22
CA ASP A 89 4.63 -9.80 7.25
C ASP A 89 4.39 -8.61 8.20
N ASP A 90 5.46 -7.94 8.66
CA ASP A 90 5.36 -6.75 9.49
C ASP A 90 4.67 -5.59 8.76
N LEU A 91 5.03 -5.33 7.50
CA LEU A 91 4.42 -4.28 6.68
C LEU A 91 2.93 -4.55 6.45
N LEU A 92 2.54 -5.78 6.14
CA LEU A 92 1.14 -6.15 5.98
C LEU A 92 0.36 -5.99 7.29
N MET A 93 0.94 -6.38 8.42
CA MET A 93 0.34 -6.16 9.73
C MET A 93 0.17 -4.66 10.03
N GLN A 94 1.19 -3.84 9.77
CA GLN A 94 1.12 -2.40 9.96
C GLN A 94 0.07 -1.75 9.06
N GLN A 95 -0.01 -2.13 7.79
CA GLN A 95 -1.03 -1.65 6.86
C GLN A 95 -2.44 -2.01 7.35
N PHE A 96 -2.62 -3.25 7.82
CA PHE A 96 -3.88 -3.71 8.38
C PHE A 96 -4.27 -2.92 9.63
N LEU A 97 -3.35 -2.72 10.57
CA LEU A 97 -3.58 -1.95 11.80
C LEU A 97 -3.82 -0.47 11.51
N ARG A 98 -3.17 0.11 10.49
CA ARG A 98 -3.41 1.49 10.08
C ARG A 98 -4.81 1.66 9.48
N ALA A 99 -5.29 0.67 8.74
CA ALA A 99 -6.60 0.71 8.09
C ALA A 99 -7.76 0.34 9.04
N ASN A 100 -7.55 -0.60 9.97
CA ASN A 100 -8.61 -1.21 10.77
C ASN A 100 -8.41 -1.10 12.28
N GLY A 101 -7.19 -0.78 12.73
CA GLY A 101 -6.85 -0.75 14.14
C GLY A 101 -7.42 0.48 14.85
N PRO A 102 -7.62 0.40 16.18
CA PRO A 102 -7.98 1.56 16.97
C PRO A 102 -6.86 2.59 16.91
N GLN A 103 -7.20 3.86 16.69
CA GLN A 103 -6.21 4.93 16.75
C GLN A 103 -5.73 5.10 18.19
N VAL A 104 -4.42 4.97 18.40
CA VAL A 104 -3.81 5.19 19.70
C VAL A 104 -3.55 6.69 19.88
N SER A 105 -4.05 7.27 20.97
CA SER A 105 -3.81 8.68 21.24
C SER A 105 -2.38 8.91 21.76
N GLN A 106 -1.83 10.11 21.50
CA GLN A 106 -0.52 10.50 22.06
C GLN A 106 -0.52 10.48 23.59
N THR A 107 -1.67 10.77 24.21
CA THR A 107 -1.83 10.72 25.68
C THR A 107 -1.63 9.30 26.20
N ASP A 108 -2.24 8.30 25.56
CA ASP A 108 -2.12 6.90 25.99
C ASP A 108 -0.69 6.39 25.81
N LEU A 109 -0.03 6.76 24.71
CA LEU A 109 1.38 6.44 24.48
C LEU A 109 2.28 7.05 25.56
N ASN A 110 2.09 8.33 25.87
CA ASN A 110 2.87 9.02 26.90
C ASN A 110 2.64 8.42 28.30
N GLN A 111 1.41 8.01 28.60
CA GLN A 111 1.11 7.34 29.86
C GLN A 111 1.85 6.00 29.97
N LYS A 112 1.87 5.20 28.90
CA LYS A 112 2.61 3.93 28.87
C LYS A 112 4.12 4.13 28.95
N LEU A 113 4.65 5.15 28.29
CA LEU A 113 6.07 5.52 28.40
C LEU A 113 6.43 5.96 29.83
N ALA A 114 5.57 6.75 30.49
CA ALA A 114 5.77 7.15 31.88
C ALA A 114 5.72 5.96 32.86
N GLU A 115 4.80 5.01 32.62
CA GLU A 115 4.70 3.76 33.37
C GLU A 115 5.99 2.93 33.24
N LEU A 116 6.46 2.70 32.01
CA LEU A 116 7.71 1.98 31.74
C LEU A 116 8.92 2.68 32.37
N GLN A 117 9.00 4.02 32.29
CA GLN A 117 10.07 4.78 32.91
C GLN A 117 10.05 4.65 34.44
N ALA A 118 8.87 4.63 35.06
CA ALA A 118 8.72 4.42 36.49
C ALA A 118 9.16 3.01 36.92
N GLU A 119 8.84 1.98 36.12
CA GLU A 119 9.27 0.61 36.36
C GLU A 119 10.79 0.44 36.21
N LEU A 120 11.40 1.04 35.19
CA LEU A 120 12.85 1.01 35.01
C LEU A 120 13.58 1.66 36.20
N LYS A 121 13.09 2.81 36.67
CA LYS A 121 13.64 3.48 37.87
C LYS A 121 13.56 2.59 39.11
N LYS A 122 12.46 1.84 39.30
CA LYS A 122 12.34 0.85 40.40
C LYS A 122 13.37 -0.28 40.28
N GLN A 123 13.75 -0.65 39.05
CA GLN A 123 14.77 -1.66 38.77
C GLN A 123 16.21 -1.11 38.80
N ASN A 124 16.43 0.15 39.22
CA ASN A 124 17.71 0.86 39.15
C ASN A 124 18.33 0.88 37.74
N LYS A 125 17.49 0.80 36.70
CA LYS A 125 17.87 1.01 35.31
C LYS A 125 17.41 2.41 34.91
N THR A 126 18.31 3.20 34.36
CA THR A 126 18.04 4.58 33.90
C THR A 126 17.71 4.60 32.43
#